data_AF-A0A348XLP4-F1
#
_entry.id   AF-A0A348XLP4-F1
#
_cell.length_a   1.000
_cell.length_b   1.000
_cell.length_c   1.000
_cell.angle_alpha   90.00
_cell.angle_beta   90.00
_cell.angle_gamma   90.00
#
_symmetry.space_group_name_H-M   'P 1'
#
loop_
_entity.id
_entity.type
_entity.pdbx_description
1 polymer ?
#
loop_
_entity_poly.entity_id
_entity_poly.type
_entity_poly.pdbx_seq_one_letter_code
_entity_poly.pdbx_strand_id
1 'polypeptide(L)'
;MAFVSSAIMLATSCQTYQPLVLQPETLYDEVSTSRSRSVTDRERLSFAEAASVMERNNTTLASLKMAYEGQQRVAEIKTPLPNPSLAFGPSIGTNLEGGASSAVQPFVGLGFSIPLGPRLIRTDELNEILAIQAYNQTVVKHRSLYFELRQAFAQYSASTRVLDAHQVVAESFAETRRSTARLVELGSISALGVMEADLQAAEMRVERLGLQAESESAA
;
A
#
# COMPACT_ATOMS: atom_id res chain seq x y z
N MET A 1 19.66 -57.28 25.54
CA MET A 1 19.90 -56.54 24.29
C MET A 1 18.67 -55.67 24.07
N ALA A 2 18.61 -54.42 24.53
CA ALA A 2 19.39 -53.23 24.16
C ALA A 2 18.94 -52.62 22.81
N PHE A 3 18.30 -51.44 22.95
CA PHE A 3 18.06 -50.35 21.97
C PHE A 3 16.93 -50.54 20.94
N VAL A 4 15.77 -49.90 21.12
CA VAL A 4 15.44 -48.45 20.95
C VAL A 4 15.18 -48.09 19.47
N SER A 5 13.99 -47.53 19.26
CA SER A 5 13.62 -46.56 18.22
C SER A 5 12.56 -47.04 17.22
N SER A 6 11.31 -47.11 17.69
CA SER A 6 10.11 -46.99 16.86
C SER A 6 9.20 -45.96 17.51
N ALA A 7 9.62 -44.70 17.52
CA ALA A 7 8.81 -43.59 18.01
C ALA A 7 9.32 -42.22 17.53
N ILE A 8 9.80 -42.08 16.30
CA ILE A 8 10.10 -40.75 15.73
C ILE A 8 9.76 -40.79 14.25
N MET A 9 8.53 -40.40 13.88
CA MET A 9 8.16 -39.89 12.53
C MET A 9 6.65 -39.55 12.39
N LEU A 10 5.87 -39.45 13.47
CA LEU A 10 4.44 -39.05 13.41
C LEU A 10 4.15 -37.68 14.05
N ALA A 11 5.16 -36.96 14.53
CA ALA A 11 4.98 -35.73 15.31
C ALA A 11 5.32 -34.42 14.57
N THR A 12 5.66 -34.45 13.28
CA THR A 12 6.19 -33.25 12.57
C THR A 12 5.17 -32.49 11.71
N SER A 13 3.89 -32.89 11.66
CA SER A 13 2.86 -32.16 10.87
C SER A 13 1.86 -31.34 11.72
N CYS A 14 1.99 -31.33 13.04
CA CYS A 14 1.18 -30.44 13.89
C CYS A 14 1.79 -29.04 13.89
N GLN A 15 1.49 -28.24 12.87
CA GLN A 15 1.68 -26.80 12.96
C GLN A 15 0.68 -26.24 13.96
N THR A 16 1.17 -25.67 15.06
CA THR A 16 0.35 -25.01 16.07
C THR A 16 -0.31 -23.78 15.44
N TYR A 17 -1.60 -23.89 15.12
CA TYR A 17 -2.40 -22.77 14.66
C TYR A 17 -2.73 -21.86 15.84
N GLN A 18 -2.11 -20.68 15.89
CA GLN A 18 -2.56 -19.60 16.76
C GLN A 18 -3.60 -18.76 15.99
N PRO A 19 -4.88 -18.74 16.42
CA PRO A 19 -5.86 -17.86 15.80
C PRO A 19 -5.45 -16.41 16.04
N LEU A 20 -5.24 -15.66 14.97
CA LEU A 20 -5.06 -14.21 15.05
C LEU A 20 -6.41 -13.57 15.37
N VAL A 21 -6.64 -13.25 16.64
CA VAL A 21 -7.84 -12.53 17.07
C VAL A 21 -7.67 -11.06 16.70
N LEU A 22 -8.34 -10.62 15.64
CA LEU A 22 -8.34 -9.22 15.22
C LEU A 22 -9.23 -8.42 16.19
N GLN A 23 -8.62 -7.56 17.00
CA GLN A 23 -9.33 -6.59 17.83
C GLN A 23 -9.59 -5.32 16.99
N PRO A 24 -10.85 -4.97 16.67
CA PRO A 24 -11.14 -3.87 15.76
C PRO A 24 -10.64 -2.52 16.27
N GLU A 25 -10.79 -2.25 17.57
CA GLU A 25 -10.47 -0.94 18.16
C GLU A 25 -8.97 -0.60 18.06
N THR A 26 -8.10 -1.57 18.33
CA THR A 26 -6.64 -1.36 18.22
C THR A 26 -6.20 -1.13 16.77
N LEU A 27 -6.87 -1.78 15.80
CA LEU A 27 -6.57 -1.60 14.38
C LEU A 27 -7.01 -0.22 13.88
N TYR A 28 -8.16 0.30 14.34
CA TYR A 28 -8.60 1.65 13.99
C TYR A 28 -7.63 2.71 14.54
N ASP A 29 -7.16 2.56 15.77
CA ASP A 29 -6.22 3.49 16.39
C ASP A 29 -4.83 3.44 15.75
N GLU A 30 -4.34 2.27 15.35
CA GLU A 30 -3.08 2.16 14.57
C GLU A 30 -3.20 2.79 13.18
N VAL A 31 -4.32 2.59 12.48
CA VAL A 31 -4.56 3.18 11.16
C VAL A 31 -4.75 4.70 11.26
N SER A 32 -5.40 5.20 12.29
CA SER A 32 -5.61 6.64 12.50
C SER A 32 -4.31 7.35 12.90
N THR A 33 -3.51 6.75 13.79
CA THR A 33 -2.20 7.28 14.18
C THR A 33 -1.19 7.24 13.04
N SER A 34 -1.15 6.18 12.22
CA SER A 34 -0.29 6.13 11.03
C SER A 34 -0.66 7.19 9.99
N ARG A 35 -1.94 7.55 9.84
CA ARG A 35 -2.37 8.70 9.00
C ARG A 35 -1.92 10.05 9.52
N SER A 36 -1.84 10.23 10.85
CA SER A 36 -1.59 11.52 11.48
C SER A 36 -0.12 11.77 11.85
N ARG A 37 0.74 10.76 11.82
CA ARG A 37 2.15 10.84 12.29
C ARG A 37 3.14 11.54 11.35
N SER A 38 2.69 12.32 10.38
CA SER A 38 3.57 12.81 9.33
C SER A 38 3.08 14.13 8.75
N VAL A 39 3.26 15.24 9.47
CA VAL A 39 3.68 16.58 8.99
C VAL A 39 3.85 17.41 10.27
N THR A 40 4.91 17.17 11.04
CA THR A 40 5.11 17.90 12.32
C THR A 40 5.93 19.17 12.14
N ASP A 41 6.61 19.35 11.02
CA ASP A 41 7.36 20.57 10.72
C ASP A 41 6.89 21.18 9.40
N ARG A 42 6.40 22.42 9.47
CA ARG A 42 6.02 23.28 8.32
C ARG A 42 7.23 23.76 7.53
N GLU A 43 8.40 23.15 7.70
CA GLU A 43 9.55 23.40 6.84
C GLU A 43 9.22 22.91 5.42
N ARG A 44 9.77 23.58 4.41
CA ARG A 44 9.49 23.33 2.99
C ARG A 44 9.77 21.86 2.64
N LEU A 45 8.72 21.05 2.72
CA LEU A 45 8.78 19.61 2.54
C LEU A 45 9.40 19.31 1.17
N SER A 46 10.49 18.55 1.15
CA SER A 46 11.13 18.18 -0.12
C SER A 46 10.31 17.12 -0.84
N PHE A 47 10.45 17.03 -2.17
CA PHE A 47 9.76 15.98 -2.93
C PHE A 47 10.16 14.55 -2.47
N ALA A 48 11.42 14.35 -2.08
CA ALA A 48 11.89 13.07 -1.58
C ALA A 48 11.22 12.67 -0.26
N GLU A 49 11.03 13.62 0.65
CA GLU A 49 10.29 13.41 1.88
C GLU A 49 8.81 13.13 1.58
N ALA A 50 8.18 13.92 0.71
CA ALA A 50 6.79 13.71 0.31
C ALA A 50 6.58 12.31 -0.30
N ALA A 51 7.51 11.84 -1.12
CA ALA A 51 7.49 10.50 -1.69
C ALA A 51 7.63 9.41 -0.61
N SER A 52 8.52 9.61 0.38
CA SER A 52 8.69 8.68 1.49
C SER A 52 7.45 8.59 2.38
N VAL A 53 6.77 9.73 2.60
CA VAL A 53 5.52 9.81 3.34
C VAL A 53 4.40 9.11 2.58
N MET A 54 4.29 9.36 1.29
CA MET A 54 3.34 8.68 0.41
C MET A 54 3.57 7.16 0.43
N GLU A 55 4.81 6.70 0.35
CA GLU A 55 5.11 5.26 0.37
C GLU A 55 4.69 4.58 1.68
N ARG A 56 4.93 5.24 2.81
CA ARG A 56 4.65 4.68 4.15
C ARG A 56 3.17 4.74 4.52
N ASN A 57 2.49 5.83 4.17
CA ASN A 57 1.16 6.14 4.70
C ASN A 57 0.03 5.83 3.71
N ASN A 58 0.33 5.53 2.44
CA ASN A 58 -0.70 5.20 1.46
C ASN A 58 -1.28 3.81 1.70
N THR A 59 -2.50 3.79 2.23
CA THR A 59 -3.25 2.57 2.55
C THR A 59 -3.48 1.65 1.34
N THR A 60 -3.72 2.23 0.16
CA THR A 60 -3.88 1.45 -1.08
C THR A 60 -2.61 0.67 -1.40
N LEU A 61 -1.47 1.35 -1.32
CA LEU A 61 -0.16 0.77 -1.58
C LEU A 61 0.19 -0.30 -0.54
N ALA A 62 -0.10 -0.04 0.74
CA ALA A 62 0.07 -1.01 1.82
C ALA A 62 -0.79 -2.27 1.59
N SER A 63 -2.05 -2.11 1.18
CA SER A 63 -2.95 -3.25 0.89
C SER A 63 -2.44 -4.11 -0.27
N LEU A 64 -1.89 -3.49 -1.32
CA LEU A 64 -1.30 -4.19 -2.45
C LEU A 64 -0.02 -4.92 -2.07
N LYS A 65 0.85 -4.30 -1.26
CA LYS A 65 2.05 -4.95 -0.70
C LYS A 65 1.67 -6.19 0.11
N MET A 66 0.67 -6.10 0.99
CA MET A 66 0.16 -7.25 1.76
C MET A 66 -0.43 -8.34 0.87
N ALA A 67 -1.20 -7.97 -0.17
CA ALA A 67 -1.75 -8.93 -1.12
C ALA A 67 -0.64 -9.65 -1.90
N TYR A 68 0.39 -8.91 -2.34
CA TYR A 68 1.57 -9.46 -2.98
C TYR A 68 2.31 -10.44 -2.06
N GLU A 69 2.59 -10.06 -0.81
CA GLU A 69 3.23 -10.94 0.17
C GLU A 69 2.41 -12.21 0.41
N GLY A 70 1.09 -12.09 0.49
CA GLY A 70 0.18 -13.23 0.61
C GLY A 70 0.31 -14.19 -0.57
N GLN A 71 0.27 -13.68 -1.80
CA GLN A 71 0.42 -14.49 -3.01
C GLN A 71 1.83 -15.10 -3.14
N GLN A 72 2.87 -14.35 -2.75
CA GLN A 72 4.23 -14.87 -2.73
C GLN A 72 4.37 -16.06 -1.77
N ARG A 73 3.82 -15.95 -0.55
CA ARG A 73 3.82 -17.07 0.40
C ARG A 73 3.07 -18.29 -0.13
N VAL A 74 1.95 -18.08 -0.83
CA VAL A 74 1.20 -19.19 -1.46
C VAL A 74 2.00 -19.84 -2.57
N ALA A 75 2.71 -19.06 -3.40
CA ALA A 75 3.59 -19.59 -4.46
C ALA A 75 4.80 -20.35 -3.92
N GLU A 76 5.32 -19.96 -2.75
CA GLU A 76 6.42 -20.66 -2.06
C GLU A 76 5.99 -22.01 -1.48
N ILE A 77 4.70 -22.17 -1.13
CA ILE A 77 4.15 -23.45 -0.66
C ILE A 77 3.99 -24.39 -1.86
N LYS A 78 4.90 -25.36 -1.97
CA LYS A 78 4.76 -26.47 -2.92
C LYS A 78 3.52 -27.29 -2.59
N THR A 79 2.71 -27.59 -3.60
CA THR A 79 1.49 -28.37 -3.41
C THR A 79 1.85 -29.76 -2.86
N PRO A 80 1.41 -30.12 -1.63
CA PRO A 80 1.79 -31.39 -1.02
C PRO A 80 1.13 -32.56 -1.75
N LEU A 81 1.75 -33.73 -1.64
CA LEU A 81 1.12 -34.97 -2.08
C LEU A 81 -0.16 -35.25 -1.27
N PRO A 82 -1.15 -35.94 -1.86
CA PRO A 82 -2.35 -36.34 -1.13
C PRO A 82 -2.00 -37.14 0.13
N ASN A 83 -2.69 -36.84 1.23
CA ASN A 83 -2.53 -37.58 2.48
C ASN A 83 -2.88 -39.07 2.27
N PRO A 84 -2.18 -39.99 2.96
CA PRO A 84 -2.53 -41.40 2.91
C PRO A 84 -3.93 -41.64 3.43
N SER A 85 -4.65 -42.57 2.82
CA SER A 85 -5.91 -43.09 3.32
C SER A 85 -5.68 -44.33 4.18
N LEU A 86 -6.33 -44.38 5.33
CA LEU A 86 -6.39 -45.57 6.17
C LEU A 86 -7.73 -46.27 5.91
N ALA A 87 -7.68 -47.51 5.44
CA ALA A 87 -8.85 -48.34 5.24
C ALA A 87 -8.80 -49.55 6.18
N PHE A 88 -9.89 -49.82 6.89
CA PHE A 88 -10.03 -51.00 7.73
C PHE A 88 -11.42 -51.59 7.52
N GLY A 89 -11.52 -52.91 7.49
CA GLY A 89 -12.81 -53.59 7.32
C GLY A 89 -12.66 -55.08 7.00
N PRO A 90 -13.77 -55.80 6.84
CA PRO A 90 -13.76 -57.16 6.33
C PRO A 90 -13.65 -57.15 4.80
N SER A 91 -12.71 -57.90 4.23
CA SER A 91 -12.71 -58.26 2.81
C SER A 91 -13.47 -59.59 2.65
N ILE A 92 -14.45 -59.59 1.75
CA ILE A 92 -15.24 -60.78 1.43
C ILE A 92 -14.84 -61.21 0.03
N GLY A 93 -14.03 -62.27 -0.07
CA GLY A 93 -13.66 -62.88 -1.34
C GLY A 93 -14.64 -64.00 -1.70
N THR A 94 -15.14 -64.01 -2.93
CA THR A 94 -15.82 -65.17 -3.51
C THR A 94 -14.84 -65.91 -4.40
N ASN A 95 -14.48 -67.15 -4.05
CA ASN A 95 -13.68 -67.99 -4.92
C ASN A 95 -14.50 -68.32 -6.19
N LEU A 96 -13.98 -67.97 -7.37
CA LEU A 96 -14.38 -68.67 -8.58
C LEU A 96 -13.65 -70.02 -8.58
N GLU A 97 -14.39 -71.08 -8.88
CA GLU A 97 -14.01 -72.51 -8.85
C GLU A 97 -14.18 -73.23 -7.49
N GLY A 98 -15.42 -73.67 -7.23
CA GLY A 98 -15.73 -74.97 -6.60
C GLY A 98 -15.50 -75.15 -5.10
N GLY A 99 -14.89 -74.22 -4.38
CA GLY A 99 -14.67 -74.31 -2.93
C GLY A 99 -15.74 -73.60 -2.10
N ALA A 100 -16.56 -74.35 -1.34
CA ALA A 100 -17.58 -73.82 -0.42
C ALA A 100 -16.99 -73.25 0.89
N SER A 101 -16.17 -72.21 0.77
CA SER A 101 -15.69 -71.43 1.92
C SER A 101 -15.72 -69.95 1.56
N SER A 102 -16.77 -69.25 1.98
CA SER A 102 -16.76 -67.78 2.05
C SER A 102 -15.78 -67.39 3.15
N ALA A 103 -14.59 -66.93 2.77
CA ALA A 103 -13.58 -66.46 3.71
C ALA A 103 -13.78 -64.95 3.93
N VAL A 104 -14.23 -64.59 5.13
CA VAL A 104 -14.19 -63.20 5.61
C VAL A 104 -12.83 -62.97 6.24
N GLN A 105 -12.00 -62.13 5.63
CA GLN A 105 -10.68 -61.80 6.16
C GLN A 105 -10.66 -60.34 6.64
N PRO A 106 -10.24 -60.04 7.88
CA PRO A 106 -10.03 -58.67 8.28
C PRO A 106 -8.84 -58.09 7.50
N PHE A 107 -8.97 -56.87 6.99
CA PHE A 107 -7.86 -56.14 6.38
C PHE A 107 -7.64 -54.79 7.05
N VAL A 108 -6.37 -54.40 7.07
CA VAL A 108 -5.92 -53.03 7.36
C VAL A 108 -5.05 -52.62 6.18
N GLY A 109 -5.48 -51.58 5.47
CA GLY A 109 -4.80 -51.05 4.28
C GLY A 109 -4.37 -49.61 4.49
N LEU A 110 -3.13 -49.32 4.12
CA LEU A 110 -2.63 -47.95 3.93
C LEU A 110 -2.58 -47.67 2.43
N GLY A 111 -3.40 -46.73 1.97
CA GLY A 111 -3.43 -46.28 0.58
C GLY A 111 -2.66 -44.97 0.42
N PHE A 112 -1.75 -44.91 -0.54
CA PHE A 112 -1.11 -43.67 -0.96
C PHE A 112 -1.54 -43.36 -2.38
N SER A 113 -2.02 -42.14 -2.63
CA SER A 113 -2.36 -41.69 -3.98
C SER A 113 -1.21 -40.86 -4.54
N ILE A 114 -0.47 -41.40 -5.49
CA ILE A 114 0.56 -40.66 -6.24
C ILE A 114 -0.09 -40.13 -7.52
N PRO A 115 -0.37 -38.81 -7.63
CA PRO A 115 -0.87 -38.25 -8.86
C PRO A 115 0.23 -38.29 -9.93
N LEU A 116 0.03 -39.11 -10.97
CA LEU A 116 0.96 -39.24 -12.09
C LEU A 116 0.79 -38.11 -13.15
N GLY A 117 -0.26 -37.29 -13.02
CA GLY A 117 -0.57 -36.22 -13.97
C GLY A 117 0.04 -34.86 -13.61
N PRO A 118 0.12 -33.91 -14.55
CA PRO A 118 0.78 -32.60 -14.36
C PRO A 118 -0.04 -31.61 -13.52
N ARG A 119 -1.15 -32.04 -12.90
CA ARG A 119 -2.09 -31.14 -12.21
C ARG A 119 -1.43 -30.35 -11.08
N LEU A 120 -0.60 -31.01 -10.26
CA LEU A 120 0.09 -30.35 -9.14
C LEU A 120 1.06 -29.28 -9.64
N ILE A 121 1.85 -29.61 -10.67
CA ILE A 121 2.80 -28.69 -11.30
C ILE A 121 2.07 -27.46 -11.85
N ARG A 122 0.94 -27.66 -12.55
CA ARG A 122 0.13 -26.54 -13.07
C ARG A 122 -0.45 -25.65 -11.98
N THR A 123 -0.75 -26.21 -10.80
CA THR A 123 -1.21 -25.41 -9.65
C THR A 123 -0.08 -24.58 -9.07
N ASP A 124 1.12 -25.14 -8.94
CA ASP A 124 2.31 -24.39 -8.52
C ASP A 124 2.64 -23.27 -9.52
N GLU A 125 2.64 -23.56 -10.83
CA GLU A 125 2.84 -22.57 -11.90
C GLU A 125 1.79 -21.45 -11.86
N LEU A 126 0.52 -21.80 -11.63
CA LEU A 126 -0.55 -20.82 -11.53
C LEU A 126 -0.33 -19.89 -10.33
N ASN A 127 0.06 -20.43 -9.16
CA ASN A 127 0.34 -19.62 -7.98
C ASN A 127 1.54 -18.69 -8.21
N GLU A 128 2.57 -19.15 -8.92
CA GLU A 128 3.72 -18.32 -9.31
C GLU A 128 3.31 -17.16 -10.22
N ILE A 129 2.48 -17.44 -11.24
CA ILE A 129 1.96 -16.39 -12.15
C ILE A 129 1.12 -15.37 -11.37
N LEU A 130 0.29 -15.81 -10.42
CA LEU A 130 -0.51 -14.90 -9.59
C LEU A 130 0.37 -14.01 -8.70
N ALA A 131 1.46 -14.54 -8.15
CA ALA A 131 2.43 -13.74 -7.39
C ALA A 131 3.11 -12.67 -8.27
N ILE A 132 3.53 -13.04 -9.48
CA ILE A 132 4.11 -12.10 -10.45
C ILE A 132 3.09 -11.01 -10.84
N GLN A 133 1.83 -11.39 -11.05
CA GLN A 133 0.76 -10.45 -11.34
C GLN A 133 0.57 -9.44 -10.19
N ALA A 134 0.51 -9.91 -8.95
CA ALA A 134 0.36 -9.06 -7.76
C ALA A 134 1.56 -8.11 -7.58
N TYR A 135 2.77 -8.57 -7.87
CA TYR A 135 3.97 -7.74 -7.89
C TYR A 135 3.85 -6.61 -8.91
N ASN A 136 3.49 -6.94 -10.16
CA ASN A 136 3.35 -5.96 -11.24
C ASN A 136 2.28 -4.92 -10.91
N GLN A 137 1.15 -5.32 -10.34
CA GLN A 137 0.11 -4.41 -9.89
C GLN A 137 0.62 -3.42 -8.83
N THR A 138 1.39 -3.92 -7.86
CA THR A 138 2.01 -3.09 -6.81
C THR A 138 2.98 -2.06 -7.42
N VAL A 139 3.86 -2.49 -8.34
CA VAL A 139 4.82 -1.59 -9.00
C VAL A 139 4.14 -0.55 -9.86
N VAL A 140 3.15 -0.94 -10.66
CA VAL A 140 2.39 -0.01 -11.52
C VAL A 140 1.67 1.03 -10.67
N LYS A 141 0.99 0.60 -9.60
CA LYS A 141 0.28 1.53 -8.72
C LYS A 141 1.22 2.45 -7.95
N HIS A 142 2.37 1.95 -7.49
CA HIS A 142 3.40 2.78 -6.89
C HIS A 142 3.87 3.88 -7.84
N ARG A 143 4.19 3.51 -9.10
CA ARG A 143 4.65 4.48 -10.11
C ARG A 143 3.58 5.50 -10.45
N SER A 144 2.31 5.09 -10.56
CA SER A 144 1.21 6.03 -10.84
C SER A 144 1.12 7.07 -9.73
N LEU A 145 1.09 6.64 -8.47
CA LEU A 145 1.01 7.53 -7.30
C LEU A 145 2.22 8.46 -7.21
N TYR A 146 3.42 7.96 -7.54
CA TYR A 146 4.62 8.79 -7.58
C TYR A 146 4.54 9.89 -8.64
N PHE A 147 4.00 9.60 -9.83
CA PHE A 147 3.83 10.61 -10.88
C PHE A 147 2.72 11.62 -10.56
N GLU A 148 1.62 11.15 -9.97
CA GLU A 148 0.55 12.01 -9.44
C GLU A 148 1.11 12.98 -8.37
N LEU A 149 1.88 12.45 -7.42
CA LEU A 149 2.56 13.24 -6.41
C LEU A 149 3.55 14.23 -7.04
N ARG A 150 4.32 13.81 -8.05
CA ARG A 150 5.27 14.69 -8.74
C ARG A 150 4.56 15.86 -9.43
N GLN A 151 3.42 15.61 -10.06
CA GLN A 151 2.62 16.66 -10.69
C GLN A 151 2.07 17.63 -9.64
N ALA A 152 1.44 17.11 -8.58
CA ALA A 152 0.89 17.92 -7.49
C ALA A 152 1.98 18.75 -6.79
N PHE A 153 3.14 18.15 -6.52
CA PHE A 153 4.27 18.82 -5.89
C PHE A 153 4.86 19.91 -6.78
N ALA A 154 4.97 19.66 -8.10
CA ALA A 154 5.42 20.68 -9.05
C ALA A 154 4.48 21.89 -9.05
N GLN A 155 3.16 21.65 -9.07
CA GLN A 155 2.15 22.71 -9.00
C GLN A 155 2.23 23.48 -7.69
N TYR A 156 2.28 22.79 -6.54
CA TYR A 156 2.47 23.40 -5.23
C TYR A 156 3.74 24.27 -5.17
N SER A 157 4.87 23.76 -5.68
CA SER A 157 6.14 24.49 -5.69
C SER A 157 6.09 25.75 -6.57
N ALA A 158 5.36 25.69 -7.70
CA ALA A 158 5.15 26.83 -8.57
C ALA A 158 4.26 27.87 -7.90
N SER A 159 3.13 27.47 -7.33
CA SER A 159 2.22 28.36 -6.58
C SER A 159 2.93 29.04 -5.41
N THR A 160 3.78 28.32 -4.68
CA THR A 160 4.57 28.90 -3.58
C THR A 160 5.54 29.98 -4.10
N ARG A 161 6.22 29.74 -5.22
CA ARG A 161 7.12 30.74 -5.83
C ARG A 161 6.37 31.96 -6.33
N VAL A 162 5.18 31.76 -6.90
CA VAL A 162 4.30 32.85 -7.33
C VAL A 162 3.90 33.67 -6.10
N LEU A 163 3.45 33.04 -5.02
CA LEU A 163 3.11 33.74 -3.76
C LEU A 163 4.30 34.54 -3.20
N ASP A 164 5.50 33.96 -3.17
CA ASP A 164 6.73 34.64 -2.75
C ASP A 164 7.01 35.88 -3.64
N ALA A 165 6.86 35.76 -4.96
CA ALA A 165 7.05 36.87 -5.89
C ALA A 165 5.99 37.98 -5.71
N HIS A 166 4.72 37.61 -5.52
CA HIS A 166 3.64 38.56 -5.23
C HIS A 166 3.89 39.33 -3.92
N GLN A 167 4.52 38.70 -2.93
CA GLN A 167 4.91 39.38 -1.70
C GLN A 167 5.96 40.46 -1.95
N VAL A 168 7.01 40.15 -2.72
CA VAL A 168 8.04 41.15 -3.10
C VAL A 168 7.43 42.32 -3.88
N VAL A 169 6.53 42.03 -4.82
CA VAL A 169 5.83 43.07 -5.59
C VAL A 169 4.93 43.92 -4.68
N ALA A 170 4.22 43.32 -3.73
CA ALA A 170 3.39 44.05 -2.77
C ALA A 170 4.22 45.00 -1.88
N GLU A 171 5.42 44.57 -1.46
CA GLU A 171 6.36 45.42 -0.73
C GLU A 171 6.85 46.60 -1.59
N SER A 172 7.12 46.36 -2.88
CA SER A 172 7.47 47.41 -3.83
C SER A 172 6.35 48.44 -4.00
N PHE A 173 5.09 48.01 -4.13
CA PHE A 173 3.96 48.93 -4.20
C PHE A 173 3.77 49.75 -2.93
N ALA A 174 4.04 49.18 -1.76
CA ALA A 174 4.02 49.93 -0.50
C ALA A 174 5.06 51.07 -0.50
N GLU A 175 6.25 50.84 -1.06
CA GLU A 175 7.26 51.89 -1.21
C GLU A 175 6.95 52.90 -2.32
N THR A 176 6.36 52.45 -3.44
CA THR A 176 5.85 53.36 -4.47
C THR A 176 4.80 54.29 -3.86
N ARG A 177 3.83 53.76 -3.11
CA ARG A 177 2.82 54.57 -2.41
C ARG A 177 3.46 55.61 -1.49
N ARG A 178 4.45 55.21 -0.66
CA ARG A 178 5.19 56.13 0.23
C ARG A 178 5.90 57.24 -0.54
N SER A 179 6.56 56.89 -1.64
CA SER A 179 7.30 57.83 -2.47
C SER A 179 6.36 58.81 -3.18
N THR A 180 5.26 58.31 -3.75
CA THR A 180 4.21 59.11 -4.40
C THR A 180 3.53 60.05 -3.40
N ALA A 181 3.24 59.60 -2.17
CA ALA A 181 2.69 60.46 -1.12
C ALA A 181 3.62 61.65 -0.80
N ARG A 182 4.94 61.41 -0.69
CA ARG A 182 5.93 62.49 -0.51
C ARG A 182 5.98 63.45 -1.70
N LEU A 183 5.88 62.94 -2.93
CA LEU A 183 5.85 63.79 -4.12
C LEU A 183 4.60 64.69 -4.18
N VAL A 184 3.45 64.21 -3.67
CA VAL A 184 2.24 65.03 -3.49
C VAL A 184 2.47 66.10 -2.43
N GLU A 185 3.05 65.77 -1.28
CA GLU A 185 3.38 66.74 -0.22
C GLU A 185 4.32 67.85 -0.72
N LEU A 186 5.26 67.50 -1.58
CA LEU A 186 6.18 68.43 -2.25
C LEU A 186 5.52 69.22 -3.40
N GLY A 187 4.26 68.96 -3.72
CA GLY A 187 3.51 69.64 -4.79
C GLY A 187 3.95 69.26 -6.21
N SER A 188 4.76 68.22 -6.35
CA SER A 188 5.33 67.81 -7.64
C SER A 188 4.39 66.95 -8.49
N ILE A 189 3.41 66.29 -7.86
CA ILE A 189 2.36 65.49 -8.52
C ILE A 189 1.01 65.69 -7.80
N SER A 190 -0.08 65.27 -8.45
CA SER A 190 -1.43 65.37 -7.90
C SER A 190 -1.80 64.17 -7.01
N ALA A 191 -2.82 64.35 -6.16
CA ALA A 191 -3.38 63.28 -5.32
C ALA A 191 -3.87 62.05 -6.12
N LEU A 192 -4.13 62.20 -7.42
CA LEU A 192 -4.51 61.11 -8.32
C LEU A 192 -3.42 60.01 -8.35
N GLY A 193 -2.15 60.37 -8.29
CA GLY A 193 -1.05 59.40 -8.31
C GLY A 193 -1.05 58.48 -7.08
N VAL A 194 -1.45 58.99 -5.91
CA VAL A 194 -1.56 58.18 -4.69
C VAL A 194 -2.75 57.21 -4.80
N MET A 195 -3.86 57.67 -5.36
CA MET A 195 -5.04 56.81 -5.60
C MET A 195 -4.73 55.68 -6.58
N GLU A 196 -3.96 55.95 -7.64
CA GLU A 196 -3.52 54.92 -8.60
C GLU A 196 -2.62 53.86 -7.94
N ALA A 197 -1.67 54.29 -7.10
CA ALA A 197 -0.84 53.37 -6.33
C ALA A 197 -1.66 52.51 -5.33
N ASP A 198 -2.70 53.09 -4.72
CA ASP A 198 -3.60 52.37 -3.81
C ASP A 198 -4.48 51.35 -4.53
N LEU A 199 -4.95 51.68 -5.73
CA LEU A 199 -5.70 50.74 -6.59
C LEU A 199 -4.84 49.52 -6.93
N GLN A 200 -3.61 49.76 -7.43
CA GLN A 200 -2.68 48.68 -7.79
C GLN A 200 -2.35 47.78 -6.60
N ALA A 201 -2.16 48.37 -5.41
CA ALA A 201 -1.93 47.59 -4.19
C ALA A 201 -3.16 46.77 -3.76
N ALA A 202 -4.38 47.27 -4.00
CA ALA A 202 -5.61 46.55 -3.71
C ALA A 202 -5.85 45.38 -4.67
N GLU A 203 -5.64 45.57 -5.97
CA GLU A 203 -5.74 44.53 -7.00
C GLU A 203 -4.79 43.36 -6.68
N MET A 204 -3.53 43.67 -6.37
CA MET A 204 -2.53 42.67 -5.98
C MET A 204 -2.92 41.89 -4.73
N ARG A 205 -3.59 42.55 -3.76
CA ARG A 205 -4.05 41.87 -2.54
C ARG A 205 -5.17 40.87 -2.85
N VAL A 206 -6.10 41.24 -3.74
CA VAL A 206 -7.18 40.35 -4.18
C VAL A 206 -6.61 39.14 -4.92
N GLU A 207 -5.67 39.36 -5.83
CA GLU A 207 -5.01 38.29 -6.57
C GLU A 207 -4.26 37.33 -5.63
N ARG A 208 -3.55 37.86 -4.63
CA ARG A 208 -2.87 37.03 -3.62
C ARG A 208 -3.84 36.15 -2.84
N LEU A 209 -4.99 36.69 -2.43
CA LEU A 209 -6.01 35.91 -1.72
C LEU A 209 -6.58 34.79 -2.58
N GLY A 210 -6.77 35.05 -3.89
CA GLY A 210 -7.15 34.02 -4.85
C GLY A 210 -6.11 32.90 -4.93
N LEU A 211 -4.84 33.26 -5.10
CA LEU A 211 -3.73 32.29 -5.16
C LEU A 211 -3.54 31.49 -3.86
N GLN A 212 -3.78 32.12 -2.70
CA GLN A 212 -3.75 31.43 -1.40
C GLN A 212 -4.86 30.39 -1.31
N ALA A 213 -6.09 30.75 -1.67
CA ALA A 213 -7.23 29.83 -1.68
C ALA A 213 -7.00 28.65 -2.65
N GLU A 214 -6.42 28.90 -3.83
CA GLU A 214 -6.04 27.85 -4.77
C GLU A 214 -4.97 26.93 -4.19
N SER A 215 -3.95 27.48 -3.54
CA SER A 215 -2.86 26.69 -2.92
C SER A 215 -3.35 25.83 -1.76
N GLU A 216 -4.31 26.31 -0.97
CA GLU A 216 -4.93 25.56 0.13
C GLU A 216 -5.87 24.46 -0.37
N SER A 217 -6.57 24.70 -1.50
CA SER A 217 -7.44 23.70 -2.11
C SER A 217 -6.69 22.57 -2.83
N ALA A 218 -5.42 22.80 -3.17
CA ALA A 218 -4.54 21.84 -3.84
C ALA A 218 -3.69 20.99 -2.88
N ALA A 219 -3.72 21.31 -1.58
CA ALA A 219 -3.04 20.59 -0.51
C ALA A 219 -3.95 19.55 0.15
#